data_AF-A0A953NCU0-F1
#
_entry.id   AF-A0A953NCU0-F1
#
_cell.length_a   1.000
_cell.length_b   1.000
_cell.length_c   1.000
_cell.angle_alpha   90.00
_cell.angle_beta   90.00
_cell.angle_gamma   90.00
#
_symmetry.space_group_name_H-M   'P 1'
#
loop_
_entity.id
_entity.type
_entity.pdbx_description
1 polymer ?
#
loop_
_entity_poly.entity_id
_entity_poly.type
_entity_poly.pdbx_seq_one_letter_code
_entity_poly.pdbx_strand_id
1 'polypeptide(L)'
;MAAGSFFFVVGPSGAGKDSLLDGVRPSLDPSRFIFAKRTITRPEGSPGEVHTACTEADFQRLNAAGKFLISWQAHGLHYGLPIELLDALRSGQHVIANGSRGMIKALSQLVPNLVVIEINAPAHVLQTRLNARGRESADDIAKRLSRSVEPYPAGTPLLKVVNDQSLAIGTIRLLACLLTETDSAPPSSRILFKKIAGRALTPAEYQTAIETILSAKTQEAELQAFLIACTVELSDEEMIAIAKARTKILPRIDWGRPMVVDKHSLGGLPGSRVTMVVIPIVAAHGLMIPKTSSRAITSAAGTADAMEVIAKVDLTPEELKQCVAKANACIAWNGKLNHSVLDDAMNAITRPLGLDTRKWSVASILSKKYSAGATHVVIDIPYAEAGKVKSKEDGLALGQLFEMVGRELGLVVKAFATSGESPIGRGIGPSLEVRDVLQVLEQHPDAPSDLLEKSLFFASQILAMDPAVGTVEKGAEVAQRLLVSGAAREAMENIIQAQGSHDWPDLSGILKHPVYATQAGTVRQIDGFVISGLARMAGAPFDKLAGVDIVQPTGSRVQPGDLLYRIQSCDPVLLNKTVKSAERDNGFRIA
;
A
#
# COMPACT_ATOMS: atom_id res chain seq x y z
N MET A 1 22.54 -6.23 -40.33
CA MET A 1 21.66 -6.07 -39.15
C MET A 1 22.41 -6.55 -37.93
N ALA A 2 22.17 -5.99 -36.74
CA ALA A 2 22.73 -6.55 -35.51
C ALA A 2 22.19 -7.97 -35.30
N ALA A 3 23.01 -8.88 -34.78
CA ALA A 3 22.55 -10.22 -34.44
C ALA A 3 21.47 -10.16 -33.36
N GLY A 4 20.47 -11.03 -33.46
CA GLY A 4 19.40 -11.13 -32.47
C GLY A 4 19.92 -11.57 -31.09
N SER A 5 19.05 -11.46 -30.09
CA SER A 5 19.34 -11.85 -28.71
C SER A 5 18.90 -13.28 -28.46
N PHE A 6 19.69 -14.03 -27.69
CA PHE A 6 19.35 -15.35 -27.22
C PHE A 6 18.83 -15.27 -25.78
N PHE A 7 17.51 -15.30 -25.60
CA PHE A 7 16.86 -15.30 -24.30
C PHE A 7 16.80 -16.72 -23.73
N PHE A 8 17.64 -17.00 -22.75
CA PHE A 8 17.71 -18.30 -22.10
C PHE A 8 16.94 -18.29 -20.78
N VAL A 9 15.81 -18.98 -20.78
CA VAL A 9 14.83 -18.98 -19.69
C VAL A 9 15.14 -20.12 -18.74
N VAL A 10 15.42 -19.77 -17.48
CA VAL A 10 15.80 -20.69 -16.41
C VAL A 10 14.96 -20.44 -15.16
N GLY A 11 14.92 -21.40 -14.25
CA GLY A 11 14.06 -21.29 -13.06
C GLY A 11 13.83 -22.63 -12.38
N PRO A 12 13.50 -22.68 -11.08
CA PRO A 12 13.18 -23.92 -10.41
C PRO A 12 11.95 -24.61 -11.03
N SER A 13 11.78 -25.90 -10.73
CA SER A 13 10.53 -26.59 -11.04
C SER A 13 9.37 -25.93 -10.28
N GLY A 14 8.19 -25.86 -10.89
CA GLY A 14 7.03 -25.19 -10.29
C GLY A 14 6.99 -23.66 -10.45
N ALA A 15 8.06 -23.03 -10.93
CA ALA A 15 8.10 -21.57 -11.18
C ALA A 15 7.16 -21.11 -12.31
N GLY A 16 6.62 -22.05 -13.11
CA GLY A 16 5.65 -21.75 -14.16
C GLY A 16 6.26 -21.33 -15.50
N LYS A 17 7.52 -21.68 -15.78
CA LYS A 17 8.24 -21.33 -17.02
C LYS A 17 7.43 -21.60 -18.30
N ASP A 18 6.99 -22.83 -18.49
CA ASP A 18 6.28 -23.25 -19.70
C ASP A 18 4.97 -22.47 -19.86
N SER A 19 4.19 -22.35 -18.79
CA SER A 19 2.94 -21.58 -18.78
C SER A 19 3.15 -20.10 -19.13
N LEU A 20 4.24 -19.49 -18.67
CA LEU A 20 4.58 -18.11 -19.01
C LEU A 20 5.03 -17.98 -20.47
N LEU A 21 5.85 -18.92 -20.96
CA LEU A 21 6.28 -18.97 -22.36
C LEU A 21 5.09 -19.12 -23.32
N ASP A 22 4.16 -20.01 -22.99
CA ASP A 22 2.93 -20.18 -23.75
C ASP A 22 2.04 -18.94 -23.66
N GLY A 23 2.00 -18.28 -22.51
CA GLY A 23 1.26 -17.03 -22.30
C GLY A 23 1.78 -15.86 -23.13
N VAL A 24 3.10 -15.71 -23.30
CA VAL A 24 3.67 -14.58 -24.09
C VAL A 24 3.68 -14.83 -25.59
N ARG A 25 3.62 -16.10 -26.04
CA ARG A 25 3.75 -16.47 -27.45
C ARG A 25 2.77 -15.73 -28.39
N PRO A 26 1.47 -15.56 -28.06
CA PRO A 26 0.54 -14.84 -28.93
C PRO A 26 0.82 -13.35 -29.06
N SER A 27 1.59 -12.77 -28.14
CA SER A 27 1.88 -11.33 -28.08
C SER A 27 3.20 -10.93 -28.74
N LEU A 28 3.96 -11.91 -29.26
CA LEU A 28 5.24 -11.67 -29.92
C LEU A 28 5.12 -11.87 -31.43
N ASP A 29 5.77 -10.99 -32.19
CA ASP A 29 5.84 -11.09 -33.65
C ASP A 29 6.70 -12.31 -34.05
N PRO A 30 6.12 -13.33 -34.71
CA PRO A 30 6.84 -14.55 -35.09
C PRO A 30 7.92 -14.32 -36.16
N SER A 31 7.89 -13.18 -36.87
CA SER A 31 8.96 -12.80 -37.78
C SER A 31 10.21 -12.33 -37.02
N ARG A 32 10.05 -11.89 -35.77
CA ARG A 32 11.12 -11.34 -34.92
C ARG A 32 11.53 -12.27 -33.78
N PHE A 33 10.61 -13.06 -33.25
CA PHE A 33 10.85 -13.94 -32.10
C PHE A 33 10.61 -15.40 -32.46
N ILE A 34 11.57 -16.26 -32.15
CA ILE A 34 11.49 -17.71 -32.35
C ILE A 34 11.53 -18.40 -30.99
N PHE A 35 10.52 -19.23 -30.71
CA PHE A 35 10.55 -20.14 -29.57
C PHE A 35 11.30 -21.41 -29.96
N ALA A 36 12.45 -21.65 -29.32
CA ALA A 36 13.29 -22.80 -29.61
C ALA A 36 12.56 -24.11 -29.25
N LYS A 37 12.41 -25.00 -30.23
CA LYS A 37 11.90 -26.36 -30.01
C LYS A 37 13.06 -27.26 -29.58
N ARG A 38 13.04 -27.73 -28.33
CA ARG A 38 14.06 -28.66 -27.82
C ARG A 38 13.87 -30.04 -28.44
N THR A 39 14.98 -30.72 -28.71
CA THR A 39 14.99 -32.16 -28.96
C THR A 39 15.16 -32.87 -27.62
N ILE A 40 14.23 -33.75 -27.25
CA ILE A 40 14.19 -34.37 -25.92
C ILE A 40 13.98 -35.88 -26.07
N THR A 41 14.61 -36.70 -25.24
CA THR A 41 14.39 -38.15 -25.19
C THR A 41 13.08 -38.55 -24.49
N ARG A 42 12.10 -37.65 -24.50
CA ARG A 42 10.77 -37.83 -23.93
C ARG A 42 9.79 -38.23 -25.04
N PRO A 43 8.85 -39.16 -24.79
CA PRO A 43 7.86 -39.57 -25.79
C PRO A 43 7.00 -38.41 -26.28
N GLU A 44 6.66 -38.44 -27.57
CA GLU A 44 5.74 -37.48 -28.18
C GLU A 44 4.37 -37.52 -27.48
N GLY A 45 3.71 -36.36 -27.37
CA GLY A 45 2.43 -36.24 -26.66
C GLY A 45 2.51 -36.22 -25.14
N SER A 46 3.71 -36.33 -24.55
CA SER A 46 3.89 -36.18 -23.09
C SER A 46 3.47 -34.77 -22.60
N PRO A 47 2.83 -34.64 -21.42
CA PRO A 47 2.47 -33.34 -20.86
C PRO A 47 3.69 -32.43 -20.67
N GLY A 48 3.61 -31.19 -21.14
CA GLY A 48 4.67 -30.19 -21.05
C GLY A 48 4.80 -29.37 -22.33
N GLU A 49 5.95 -28.71 -22.52
CA GLU A 49 6.21 -27.94 -23.73
C GLU A 49 6.23 -28.77 -25.02
N VAL A 50 5.96 -28.09 -26.14
CA VAL A 50 6.16 -28.63 -27.48
C VAL A 50 7.64 -28.89 -27.73
N HIS A 51 7.99 -30.13 -28.06
CA HIS A 51 9.36 -30.59 -28.26
C HIS A 51 9.45 -31.57 -29.43
N THR A 52 10.66 -31.82 -29.92
CA THR A 52 10.96 -32.88 -30.90
C THR A 52 11.35 -34.13 -30.10
N ALA A 53 10.52 -35.16 -30.15
CA ALA A 53 10.81 -36.43 -29.48
C ALA A 53 11.88 -37.21 -30.24
N CYS A 54 12.75 -37.91 -29.52
CA CYS A 54 13.74 -38.83 -30.11
C CYS A 54 14.05 -39.97 -29.14
N THR A 55 14.66 -41.04 -29.65
CA THR A 55 15.22 -42.09 -28.78
C THR A 55 16.56 -41.63 -28.21
N GLU A 56 17.02 -42.29 -27.15
CA GLU A 56 18.37 -42.06 -26.59
C GLU A 56 19.47 -42.28 -27.63
N ALA A 57 19.35 -43.35 -28.44
CA ALA A 57 20.29 -43.66 -29.51
C ALA A 57 20.30 -42.59 -30.59
N ASP A 58 19.13 -42.07 -30.98
CA ASP A 58 19.02 -40.97 -31.93
C ASP A 58 19.62 -39.67 -31.39
N PHE A 59 19.36 -39.36 -30.12
CA PHE A 59 19.91 -38.18 -29.47
C PHE A 59 21.44 -38.21 -29.50
N GLN A 60 22.05 -39.33 -29.11
CA GLN A 60 23.50 -39.50 -29.13
C GLN A 60 24.09 -39.38 -30.53
N ARG A 61 23.42 -39.97 -31.54
CA ARG A 61 23.81 -39.83 -32.95
C ARG A 61 23.75 -38.38 -33.43
N LEU A 62 22.69 -37.64 -33.10
CA LEU A 62 22.55 -36.22 -33.46
C LEU A 62 23.59 -35.34 -32.76
N ASN A 63 23.86 -35.61 -31.48
CA ASN A 63 24.87 -34.89 -30.71
C ASN A 63 26.28 -35.13 -31.26
N ALA A 64 26.63 -36.37 -31.59
CA ALA A 64 27.91 -36.73 -32.21
C ALA A 64 28.08 -36.10 -33.61
N ALA A 65 26.98 -35.91 -34.33
CA ALA A 65 26.96 -35.23 -35.63
C ALA A 65 26.97 -33.69 -35.54
N GLY A 66 27.12 -33.11 -34.34
CA GLY A 66 27.17 -31.66 -34.14
C GLY A 66 25.86 -30.93 -34.45
N LYS A 67 24.71 -31.62 -34.36
CA LYS A 67 23.39 -31.05 -34.66
C LYS A 67 22.80 -30.19 -33.53
N PHE A 68 23.45 -30.16 -32.37
CA PHE A 68 23.02 -29.33 -31.25
C PHE A 68 24.00 -28.17 -31.02
N LEU A 69 23.43 -26.97 -30.84
CA LEU A 69 24.12 -25.82 -30.28
C LEU A 69 24.62 -26.14 -28.87
N ILE A 70 23.75 -26.74 -28.05
CA ILE A 70 24.08 -27.17 -26.69
C ILE A 70 23.19 -28.33 -26.29
N SER A 71 23.74 -29.27 -25.52
CA SER A 71 23.02 -30.43 -24.99
C SER A 71 23.34 -30.67 -23.52
N TRP A 72 22.39 -31.24 -22.78
CA TRP A 72 22.55 -31.60 -21.37
C TRP A 72 21.63 -32.74 -20.97
N GLN A 73 21.93 -33.35 -19.81
CA GLN A 73 21.09 -34.37 -19.19
C GLN A 73 20.46 -33.83 -17.90
N ALA A 74 19.18 -34.10 -17.68
CA ALA A 74 18.47 -33.79 -16.44
C ALA A 74 17.30 -34.74 -16.20
N HIS A 75 17.12 -35.20 -14.96
CA HIS A 75 16.00 -36.09 -14.59
C HIS A 75 15.87 -37.34 -15.46
N GLY A 76 17.00 -37.93 -15.86
CA GLY A 76 17.02 -39.14 -16.71
C GLY A 76 16.68 -38.91 -18.18
N LEU A 77 16.50 -37.66 -18.61
CA LEU A 77 16.25 -37.28 -20.00
C LEU A 77 17.40 -36.45 -20.57
N HIS A 78 17.58 -36.53 -21.88
CA HIS A 78 18.51 -35.70 -22.64
C HIS A 78 17.76 -34.58 -23.35
N TYR A 79 18.40 -33.41 -23.40
CA TYR A 79 17.85 -32.19 -23.96
C TYR A 79 18.88 -31.58 -24.89
N GLY A 80 18.47 -31.20 -26.10
CA GLY A 80 19.32 -30.59 -27.11
C GLY A 80 18.63 -29.38 -27.73
N LEU A 81 19.35 -28.27 -27.79
CA LEU A 81 18.93 -27.10 -28.58
C LEU A 81 19.57 -27.19 -29.97
N PRO A 82 18.79 -27.13 -31.07
CA PRO A 82 19.33 -27.29 -32.41
C PRO A 82 20.37 -26.23 -32.79
N ILE A 83 21.39 -26.60 -33.59
CA ILE A 83 22.46 -25.70 -34.04
C ILE A 83 21.94 -24.59 -34.98
N GLU A 84 20.84 -24.86 -35.69
CA GLU A 84 20.19 -23.97 -36.66
C GLU A 84 19.64 -22.69 -35.99
N LEU A 85 19.51 -22.65 -34.66
CA LEU A 85 19.15 -21.44 -33.92
C LEU A 85 20.19 -20.31 -34.13
N LEU A 86 21.44 -20.64 -34.44
CA LEU A 86 22.46 -19.64 -34.80
C LEU A 86 22.11 -18.91 -36.11
N ASP A 87 21.41 -19.54 -37.04
CA ASP A 87 20.98 -18.91 -38.29
C ASP A 87 19.91 -17.84 -38.03
N ALA A 88 18.97 -18.14 -37.14
CA ALA A 88 17.97 -17.20 -36.67
C ALA A 88 18.59 -15.96 -35.99
N LEU A 89 19.59 -16.16 -35.12
CA LEU A 89 20.30 -15.02 -34.52
C LEU A 89 21.02 -14.19 -35.58
N ARG A 90 21.66 -14.84 -36.56
CA ARG A 90 22.38 -14.16 -37.66
C ARG A 90 21.44 -13.38 -38.59
N SER A 91 20.20 -13.83 -38.76
CA SER A 91 19.18 -13.10 -39.51
C SER A 91 18.57 -11.92 -38.74
N GLY A 92 18.94 -11.74 -37.46
CA GLY A 92 18.45 -10.68 -36.59
C GLY A 92 17.22 -11.07 -35.76
N GLN A 93 16.78 -12.33 -35.82
CA GLN A 93 15.68 -12.82 -35.00
C GLN A 93 16.14 -13.14 -33.57
N HIS A 94 15.28 -12.87 -32.60
CA HIS A 94 15.52 -13.20 -31.20
C HIS A 94 15.06 -14.63 -30.92
N VAL A 95 15.89 -15.41 -30.23
CA VAL A 95 15.57 -16.80 -29.87
C VAL A 95 15.20 -16.85 -28.39
N ILE A 96 14.07 -17.47 -28.06
CA ILE A 96 13.63 -17.74 -26.68
C ILE A 96 13.73 -19.23 -26.43
N ALA A 97 14.60 -19.64 -25.51
CA ALA A 97 14.86 -21.04 -25.22
C ALA A 97 14.73 -21.36 -23.73
N ASN A 98 13.89 -22.34 -23.40
CA ASN A 98 13.78 -22.90 -22.05
C ASN A 98 14.99 -23.82 -21.79
N GLY A 99 15.66 -23.70 -20.64
CA GLY A 99 16.82 -24.55 -20.39
C GLY A 99 17.26 -24.67 -18.94
N SER A 100 18.45 -25.27 -18.77
CA SER A 100 19.05 -25.56 -17.47
C SER A 100 20.09 -24.51 -17.11
N ARG A 101 20.08 -24.04 -15.85
CA ARG A 101 21.06 -23.06 -15.34
C ARG A 101 22.51 -23.48 -15.56
N GLY A 102 22.81 -24.78 -15.47
CA GLY A 102 24.16 -25.31 -15.67
C GLY A 102 24.73 -25.05 -17.07
N MET A 103 23.86 -24.77 -18.06
CA MET A 103 24.27 -24.53 -19.45
C MET A 103 24.62 -23.08 -19.74
N ILE A 104 24.35 -22.14 -18.83
CA ILE A 104 24.55 -20.70 -19.07
C ILE A 104 26.00 -20.39 -19.44
N LYS A 105 26.99 -20.94 -18.71
CA LYS A 105 28.42 -20.69 -18.95
C LYS A 105 28.89 -21.20 -20.31
N ALA A 106 28.43 -22.38 -20.72
CA ALA A 106 28.78 -22.92 -22.03
C ALA A 106 28.09 -22.10 -23.13
N LEU A 107 26.81 -21.78 -22.94
CA LEU A 107 26.04 -21.02 -23.91
C LEU A 107 26.57 -19.60 -24.12
N SER A 108 27.06 -18.93 -23.08
CA SER A 108 27.65 -17.58 -23.17
C SER A 108 28.89 -17.51 -24.06
N GLN A 109 29.53 -18.65 -24.34
CA GLN A 109 30.67 -18.77 -25.25
C GLN A 109 30.24 -19.08 -26.69
N LEU A 110 29.00 -19.52 -26.90
CA LEU A 110 28.50 -20.05 -28.17
C LEU A 110 27.55 -19.08 -28.88
N VAL A 111 26.91 -18.17 -28.15
CA VAL A 111 25.98 -17.18 -28.73
C VAL A 111 26.44 -15.75 -28.46
N PRO A 112 26.26 -14.83 -29.42
CA PRO A 112 26.83 -13.48 -29.33
C PRO A 112 26.14 -12.60 -28.27
N ASN A 113 24.82 -12.71 -28.11
CA ASN A 113 24.00 -11.85 -27.25
C ASN A 113 23.13 -12.69 -26.30
N LEU A 114 23.74 -13.38 -25.33
CA LEU A 114 23.00 -14.16 -24.32
C LEU A 114 22.34 -13.25 -23.30
N VAL A 115 21.03 -13.40 -23.10
CA VAL A 115 20.28 -12.78 -22.01
C VAL A 115 19.61 -13.88 -21.19
N VAL A 116 19.92 -13.96 -19.90
CA VAL A 116 19.31 -14.95 -19.01
C VAL A 116 18.03 -14.38 -18.42
N ILE A 117 16.93 -15.10 -18.54
CA ILE A 117 15.68 -14.77 -17.86
C ILE A 117 15.45 -15.80 -16.75
N GLU A 118 15.59 -15.36 -15.51
CA GLU A 118 15.32 -16.18 -14.34
C GLU A 118 13.87 -16.02 -13.89
N ILE A 119 13.05 -17.04 -14.15
CA ILE A 119 11.69 -17.14 -13.64
C ILE A 119 11.73 -17.83 -12.28
N ASN A 120 11.21 -17.15 -11.25
CA ASN A 120 11.14 -17.68 -9.88
C ASN A 120 9.78 -17.43 -9.23
N ALA A 121 9.49 -18.08 -8.11
CA ALA A 121 8.35 -17.78 -7.26
C ALA A 121 8.71 -18.02 -5.77
N PRO A 122 8.02 -17.37 -4.82
CA PRO A 122 8.23 -17.62 -3.39
C PRO A 122 8.10 -19.12 -3.05
N ALA A 123 8.88 -19.58 -2.05
CA ALA A 123 8.96 -21.00 -1.70
C ALA A 123 7.57 -21.63 -1.42
N HIS A 124 6.70 -20.91 -0.72
CA HIS A 124 5.33 -21.38 -0.42
C HIS A 124 4.48 -21.53 -1.70
N VAL A 125 4.65 -20.65 -2.70
CA VAL A 125 3.95 -20.76 -4.00
C VAL A 125 4.46 -21.97 -4.77
N LEU A 126 5.79 -22.17 -4.81
CA LEU A 126 6.40 -23.34 -5.44
C LEU A 126 5.90 -24.63 -4.79
N GLN A 127 5.89 -24.70 -3.46
CA GLN A 127 5.41 -25.86 -2.71
C GLN A 127 3.95 -26.18 -3.03
N THR A 128 3.05 -25.18 -3.00
CA THR A 128 1.64 -25.36 -3.36
C THR A 128 1.48 -25.91 -4.77
N ARG A 129 2.23 -25.35 -5.75
CA ARG A 129 2.17 -25.78 -7.15
C ARG A 129 2.76 -27.19 -7.36
N LEU A 130 3.81 -27.54 -6.64
CA LEU A 130 4.45 -28.87 -6.73
C LEU A 130 3.56 -29.93 -6.07
N ASN A 131 2.98 -29.63 -4.91
CA ASN A 131 2.01 -30.50 -4.23
C ASN A 131 0.79 -30.78 -5.12
N ALA A 132 0.24 -29.75 -5.78
CA ALA A 132 -0.88 -29.89 -6.70
C ALA A 132 -0.58 -30.81 -7.91
N ARG A 133 0.70 -31.00 -8.27
CA ARG A 133 1.11 -31.90 -9.36
C ARG A 133 1.18 -33.36 -8.92
N GLY A 134 1.31 -33.64 -7.62
CA GLY A 134 1.30 -35.00 -7.07
C GLY A 134 2.44 -35.91 -7.53
N ARG A 135 3.56 -35.35 -8.03
CA ARG A 135 4.66 -36.12 -8.66
C ARG A 135 5.90 -36.32 -7.79
N GLU A 136 5.98 -35.71 -6.59
CA GLU A 136 7.23 -35.62 -5.80
C GLU A 136 6.95 -35.70 -4.28
N SER A 137 7.90 -36.23 -3.51
CA SER A 137 7.81 -36.30 -2.04
C SER A 137 8.18 -34.96 -1.39
N ALA A 138 7.73 -34.72 -0.15
CA ALA A 138 8.02 -33.49 0.58
C ALA A 138 9.54 -33.23 0.77
N ASP A 139 10.32 -34.30 0.96
CA ASP A 139 11.78 -34.24 1.11
C ASP A 139 12.49 -33.88 -0.20
N ASP A 140 11.97 -34.33 -1.34
CA ASP A 140 12.51 -33.98 -2.67
C ASP A 140 12.25 -32.50 -3.02
N ILE A 141 11.12 -31.96 -2.56
CA ILE A 141 10.79 -30.53 -2.70
C ILE A 141 11.72 -29.68 -1.84
N ALA A 142 11.95 -30.07 -0.58
CA ALA A 142 12.83 -29.36 0.35
C ALA A 142 14.29 -29.31 -0.14
N LYS A 143 14.85 -30.45 -0.59
CA LYS A 143 16.23 -30.52 -1.13
C LYS A 143 16.42 -29.68 -2.40
N ARG A 144 15.36 -29.47 -3.18
CA ARG A 144 15.42 -28.61 -4.39
C ARG A 144 15.40 -27.12 -4.05
N LEU A 145 14.65 -26.72 -3.03
CA LEU A 145 14.58 -25.33 -2.58
C LEU A 145 15.88 -24.88 -1.91
N SER A 146 16.68 -25.79 -1.35
CA SER A 146 17.95 -25.50 -0.68
C SER A 146 19.19 -25.53 -1.58
N ARG A 147 19.05 -25.74 -2.89
CA ARG A 147 20.20 -25.89 -3.79
C ARG A 147 20.85 -24.53 -4.06
N SER A 148 22.10 -24.36 -3.63
CA SER A 148 22.91 -23.17 -3.90
C SER A 148 23.08 -22.96 -5.40
N VAL A 149 22.83 -21.73 -5.86
CA VAL A 149 22.98 -21.34 -7.26
C VAL A 149 24.40 -20.84 -7.45
N GLU A 150 25.15 -21.45 -8.38
CA GLU A 150 26.44 -20.88 -8.80
C GLU A 150 26.19 -19.49 -9.43
N PRO A 151 27.03 -18.48 -9.12
CA PRO A 151 26.93 -17.18 -9.74
C PRO A 151 26.96 -17.28 -11.27
N TYR A 152 26.09 -16.52 -11.94
CA TYR A 152 26.10 -16.47 -13.41
C TYR A 152 27.41 -15.82 -13.91
N PRO A 153 27.88 -16.18 -15.13
CA PRO A 153 29.08 -15.58 -15.70
C PRO A 153 29.02 -14.05 -15.70
N ALA A 154 30.12 -13.40 -15.31
CA ALA A 154 30.21 -11.94 -15.29
C ALA A 154 29.89 -11.35 -16.67
N GLY A 155 29.12 -10.26 -16.70
CA GLY A 155 28.74 -9.58 -17.94
C GLY A 155 27.55 -10.21 -18.68
N THR A 156 26.96 -11.31 -18.20
CA THR A 156 25.71 -11.86 -18.77
C THR A 156 24.50 -11.11 -18.21
N PRO A 157 23.71 -10.39 -19.03
CA PRO A 157 22.48 -9.76 -18.57
C PRO A 157 21.53 -10.78 -17.92
N LEU A 158 21.05 -10.46 -16.72
CA LEU A 158 20.09 -11.26 -15.97
C LEU A 158 18.81 -10.46 -15.75
N LEU A 159 17.71 -10.93 -16.33
CA LEU A 159 16.36 -10.40 -16.10
C LEU A 159 15.62 -11.33 -15.15
N LYS A 160 15.05 -10.79 -14.07
CA LYS A 160 14.31 -11.57 -13.07
C LYS A 160 12.82 -11.42 -13.30
N VAL A 161 12.11 -12.54 -13.40
CA VAL A 161 10.65 -12.58 -13.51
C VAL A 161 10.10 -13.37 -12.32
N VAL A 162 9.38 -12.67 -11.44
CA VAL A 162 8.71 -13.32 -10.32
C VAL A 162 7.29 -13.73 -10.75
N ASN A 163 6.93 -14.99 -10.55
CA ASN A 163 5.62 -15.57 -10.83
C ASN A 163 4.88 -15.93 -9.55
N ASP A 164 4.68 -14.92 -8.72
CA ASP A 164 4.05 -14.94 -7.39
C ASP A 164 2.56 -14.52 -7.42
N GLN A 165 2.10 -13.95 -8.52
CA GLN A 165 0.72 -13.47 -8.70
C GLN A 165 -0.06 -14.36 -9.68
N SER A 166 -1.03 -13.78 -10.39
CA SER A 166 -1.77 -14.46 -11.46
C SER A 166 -0.86 -14.78 -12.65
N LEU A 167 -1.25 -15.78 -13.45
CA LEU A 167 -0.54 -16.12 -14.69
C LEU A 167 -0.46 -14.92 -15.64
N ALA A 168 -1.53 -14.12 -15.73
CA ALA A 168 -1.56 -12.91 -16.55
C ALA A 168 -0.48 -11.89 -16.13
N ILE A 169 -0.31 -11.62 -14.83
CA ILE A 169 0.73 -10.71 -14.33
C ILE A 169 2.12 -11.28 -14.62
N GLY A 170 2.34 -12.57 -14.38
CA GLY A 170 3.60 -13.23 -14.71
C GLY A 170 3.93 -13.14 -16.21
N THR A 171 2.93 -13.31 -17.07
CA THR A 171 3.05 -13.22 -18.53
C THR A 171 3.43 -11.80 -18.94
N ILE A 172 2.77 -10.78 -18.40
CA ILE A 172 3.12 -9.38 -18.66
C ILE A 172 4.54 -9.05 -18.20
N ARG A 173 4.99 -9.57 -17.06
CA ARG A 173 6.38 -9.38 -16.60
C ARG A 173 7.40 -9.97 -17.57
N LEU A 174 7.16 -11.21 -18.03
CA LEU A 174 8.02 -11.84 -19.02
C LEU A 174 8.01 -11.07 -20.35
N LEU A 175 6.82 -10.66 -20.81
CA LEU A 175 6.65 -9.86 -22.02
C LEU A 175 7.40 -8.52 -21.94
N ALA A 176 7.29 -7.83 -20.80
CA ALA A 176 7.97 -6.57 -20.55
C ALA A 176 9.50 -6.73 -20.60
N CYS A 177 10.06 -7.77 -19.98
CA CYS A 177 11.48 -8.09 -20.06
C CYS A 177 11.93 -8.30 -21.51
N LEU A 178 11.23 -9.13 -22.27
CA LEU A 178 11.55 -9.43 -23.67
C LEU A 178 11.51 -8.16 -24.53
N LEU A 179 10.38 -7.43 -24.50
CA LEU A 179 10.16 -6.29 -25.40
C LEU A 179 10.97 -5.05 -25.01
N THR A 180 11.33 -4.90 -23.74
CA THR A 180 12.18 -3.79 -23.27
C THR A 180 13.65 -4.05 -23.64
N GLU A 181 14.09 -5.31 -23.62
CA GLU A 181 15.46 -5.67 -24.02
C GLU A 181 15.68 -5.53 -25.53
N THR A 182 14.63 -5.75 -26.33
CA THR A 182 14.70 -5.64 -27.80
C THR A 182 14.20 -4.30 -28.35
N ASP A 183 13.93 -3.31 -27.50
CA ASP A 183 13.29 -2.01 -27.85
C ASP A 183 12.07 -2.16 -28.77
N SER A 184 11.24 -3.16 -28.48
CA SER A 184 10.11 -3.58 -29.31
C SER A 184 8.76 -3.37 -28.62
N ALA A 185 8.76 -2.76 -27.44
CA ALA A 185 7.54 -2.45 -26.72
C ALA A 185 6.69 -1.43 -27.52
N PRO A 186 5.36 -1.63 -27.62
CA PRO A 186 4.46 -0.67 -28.24
C PRO A 186 4.62 0.72 -27.62
N PRO A 187 4.53 1.83 -28.37
CA PRO A 187 4.70 3.18 -27.83
C PRO A 187 3.82 3.47 -26.62
N SER A 188 2.58 2.95 -26.60
CA SER A 188 1.61 3.12 -25.51
C SER A 188 2.01 2.43 -24.20
N SER A 189 2.77 1.33 -24.26
CA SER A 189 3.11 0.48 -23.10
C SER A 189 4.61 0.52 -22.78
N ARG A 190 5.42 1.16 -23.63
CA ARG A 190 6.90 1.20 -23.54
C ARG A 190 7.41 1.64 -22.17
N ILE A 191 6.84 2.72 -21.62
CA ILE A 191 7.24 3.26 -20.32
C ILE A 191 6.85 2.32 -19.17
N LEU A 192 5.63 1.77 -19.23
CA LEU A 192 5.16 0.82 -18.21
C LEU A 192 6.04 -0.45 -18.24
N PHE A 193 6.34 -0.97 -19.44
CA PHE A 193 7.15 -2.18 -19.62
C PHE A 193 8.58 -1.98 -19.15
N LYS A 194 9.15 -0.78 -19.36
CA LYS A 194 10.45 -0.43 -18.82
C LYS A 194 10.50 -0.61 -17.29
N LYS A 195 9.49 -0.11 -16.56
CA LYS A 195 9.42 -0.29 -15.10
C LYS A 195 9.11 -1.72 -14.69
N ILE A 196 8.17 -2.39 -15.37
CA ILE A 196 7.82 -3.80 -15.11
C ILE A 196 9.05 -4.72 -15.29
N ALA A 197 9.94 -4.39 -16.23
CA ALA A 197 11.19 -5.10 -16.48
C ALA A 197 12.29 -4.80 -15.44
N GLY A 198 12.00 -4.00 -14.41
CA GLY A 198 12.94 -3.66 -13.33
C GLY A 198 13.88 -2.50 -13.65
N ARG A 199 13.64 -1.72 -14.71
CA ARG A 199 14.44 -0.54 -15.01
C ARG A 199 13.83 0.70 -14.35
N ALA A 200 14.69 1.57 -13.81
CA ALA A 200 14.24 2.84 -13.24
C ALA A 200 13.66 3.77 -14.31
N LEU A 201 12.64 4.54 -13.95
CA LEU A 201 12.08 5.57 -14.81
C LEU A 201 12.59 6.96 -14.43
N THR A 202 12.76 7.80 -15.44
CA THR A 202 13.07 9.22 -15.28
C THR A 202 11.83 10.01 -14.81
N PRO A 203 11.99 11.24 -14.29
CA PRO A 203 10.86 12.08 -13.92
C PRO A 203 9.86 12.34 -15.04
N ALA A 204 10.34 12.56 -16.27
CA ALA A 204 9.48 12.75 -17.44
C ALA A 204 8.68 11.47 -17.78
N GLU A 205 9.34 10.30 -17.68
CA GLU A 205 8.67 9.01 -17.91
C GLU A 205 7.59 8.72 -16.85
N TYR A 206 7.83 9.04 -15.57
CA TYR A 206 6.79 8.91 -14.54
C TYR A 206 5.58 9.81 -14.79
N GLN A 207 5.81 11.04 -15.28
CA GLN A 207 4.72 11.91 -15.68
C GLN A 207 3.89 11.27 -16.81
N THR A 208 4.54 10.83 -17.90
CA THR A 208 3.84 10.18 -19.01
C THR A 208 3.14 8.88 -18.59
N ALA A 209 3.75 8.10 -17.68
CA ALA A 209 3.13 6.89 -17.14
C ALA A 209 1.82 7.20 -16.40
N ILE A 210 1.83 8.20 -15.50
CA ILE A 210 0.63 8.61 -14.76
C ILE A 210 -0.45 9.16 -15.70
N GLU A 211 -0.09 10.00 -16.67
CA GLU A 211 -1.03 10.52 -17.68
C GLU A 211 -1.67 9.39 -18.50
N THR A 212 -0.86 8.38 -18.88
CA THR A 212 -1.33 7.19 -19.60
C THR A 212 -2.35 6.41 -18.78
N ILE A 213 -2.05 6.16 -17.49
CA ILE A 213 -2.95 5.47 -16.57
C ILE A 213 -4.27 6.23 -16.39
N LEU A 214 -4.20 7.56 -16.22
CA LEU A 214 -5.39 8.40 -16.05
C LEU A 214 -6.26 8.45 -17.31
N SER A 215 -5.67 8.29 -18.50
CA SER A 215 -6.41 8.24 -19.76
C SER A 215 -7.16 6.93 -20.01
N ALA A 216 -7.06 5.94 -19.11
CA ALA A 216 -7.66 4.61 -19.22
C ALA A 216 -7.29 3.84 -20.52
N LYS A 217 -6.18 4.19 -21.16
CA LYS A 217 -5.67 3.53 -22.37
C LYS A 217 -4.82 2.28 -22.08
N THR A 218 -4.66 1.92 -20.80
CA THR A 218 -3.81 0.81 -20.35
C THR A 218 -4.64 -0.43 -20.08
N GLN A 219 -4.13 -1.60 -20.49
CA GLN A 219 -4.77 -2.87 -20.15
C GLN A 219 -4.67 -3.14 -18.64
N GLU A 220 -5.69 -3.73 -18.03
CA GLU A 220 -5.75 -3.95 -16.58
C GLU A 220 -4.53 -4.73 -16.04
N ALA A 221 -4.09 -5.78 -16.77
CA ALA A 221 -2.93 -6.57 -16.38
C ALA A 221 -1.60 -5.78 -16.45
N GLU A 222 -1.45 -4.85 -17.41
CA GLU A 222 -0.29 -3.96 -17.53
C GLU A 222 -0.25 -2.97 -16.36
N LEU A 223 -1.40 -2.37 -16.05
CA LEU A 223 -1.53 -1.47 -14.91
C LEU A 223 -1.19 -2.19 -13.60
N GLN A 224 -1.74 -3.39 -13.40
CA GLN A 224 -1.43 -4.22 -12.22
C GLN A 224 0.07 -4.53 -12.12
N ALA A 225 0.69 -5.00 -13.20
CA ALA A 225 2.11 -5.32 -13.20
C ALA A 225 2.98 -4.09 -12.92
N PHE A 226 2.65 -2.93 -13.50
CA PHE A 226 3.35 -1.67 -13.27
C PHE A 226 3.24 -1.21 -11.81
N LEU A 227 2.04 -1.22 -11.25
CA LEU A 227 1.82 -0.81 -9.87
C LEU A 227 2.50 -1.74 -8.88
N ILE A 228 2.53 -3.05 -9.14
CA ILE A 228 3.30 -3.99 -8.32
C ILE A 228 4.80 -3.68 -8.42
N ALA A 229 5.33 -3.42 -9.62
CA ALA A 229 6.75 -3.04 -9.78
C ALA A 229 7.09 -1.78 -8.97
N CYS A 230 6.17 -0.81 -8.91
CA CYS A 230 6.28 0.39 -8.07
C CYS A 230 6.09 0.16 -6.56
N THR A 231 5.82 -1.07 -6.10
CA THR A 231 5.78 -1.41 -4.66
C THR A 231 7.01 -2.17 -4.18
N VAL A 232 7.71 -2.88 -5.07
CA VAL A 232 8.84 -3.75 -4.70
C VAL A 232 10.17 -3.00 -4.75
N GLU A 233 10.43 -2.23 -5.82
CA GLU A 233 11.68 -1.51 -6.02
C GLU A 233 11.39 -0.06 -6.45
N LEU A 234 11.49 0.87 -5.50
CA LEU A 234 11.52 2.31 -5.76
C LEU A 234 12.73 2.91 -5.07
N SER A 235 13.62 3.52 -5.86
CA SER A 235 14.62 4.43 -5.32
C SER A 235 13.97 5.70 -4.78
N ASP A 236 14.70 6.45 -3.97
CA ASP A 236 14.22 7.74 -3.46
C ASP A 236 13.95 8.73 -4.61
N GLU A 237 14.81 8.74 -5.64
CA GLU A 237 14.64 9.57 -6.84
C GLU A 237 13.34 9.24 -7.59
N GLU A 238 13.06 7.95 -7.80
CA GLU A 238 11.84 7.51 -8.47
C GLU A 238 10.59 7.88 -7.66
N MET A 239 10.67 7.77 -6.34
CA MET A 239 9.55 8.10 -5.47
C MET A 239 9.30 9.62 -5.41
N ILE A 240 10.36 10.45 -5.41
CA ILE A 240 10.24 11.91 -5.60
C ILE A 240 9.62 12.22 -6.96
N ALA A 241 10.04 11.53 -8.02
CA ALA A 241 9.49 11.71 -9.36
C ALA A 241 7.99 11.36 -9.41
N ILE A 242 7.58 10.26 -8.80
CA ILE A 242 6.16 9.89 -8.66
C ILE A 242 5.41 10.97 -7.89
N ALA A 243 5.94 11.45 -6.76
CA ALA A 243 5.29 12.49 -5.96
C ALA A 243 5.10 13.79 -6.77
N LYS A 244 6.14 14.24 -7.48
CA LYS A 244 6.11 15.43 -8.37
C LYS A 244 5.17 15.24 -9.57
N ALA A 245 5.09 14.05 -10.14
CA ALA A 245 4.16 13.77 -11.23
C ALA A 245 2.71 13.79 -10.72
N ARG A 246 2.45 13.27 -9.52
CA ARG A 246 1.13 13.26 -8.89
C ARG A 246 0.59 14.65 -8.53
N THR A 247 1.46 15.63 -8.23
CA THR A 247 0.99 17.01 -7.99
C THR A 247 0.40 17.67 -9.23
N LYS A 248 0.64 17.12 -10.43
CA LYS A 248 0.09 17.63 -11.70
C LYS A 248 -1.31 17.08 -12.01
N ILE A 249 -1.79 16.09 -11.25
CA ILE A 249 -3.12 15.46 -11.48
C ILE A 249 -4.25 16.47 -11.18
N LEU A 250 -4.07 17.26 -10.12
CA LEU A 250 -5.06 18.24 -9.67
C LEU A 250 -4.41 19.60 -9.50
N PRO A 251 -5.08 20.68 -9.91
CA PRO A 251 -4.58 22.03 -9.69
C PRO A 251 -4.39 22.29 -8.20
N ARG A 252 -3.33 23.03 -7.87
CA ARG A 252 -3.10 23.49 -6.51
C ARG A 252 -4.06 24.63 -6.18
N ILE A 253 -4.74 24.53 -5.04
CA ILE A 253 -5.54 25.63 -4.51
C ILE A 253 -4.59 26.71 -4.00
N ASP A 254 -4.75 27.93 -4.51
CA ASP A 254 -4.13 29.12 -3.95
C ASP A 254 -5.09 29.75 -2.93
N TRP A 255 -4.59 29.95 -1.72
CA TRP A 255 -5.32 30.51 -0.59
C TRP A 255 -5.01 32.00 -0.35
N GLY A 256 -4.10 32.60 -1.13
CA GLY A 256 -3.68 33.98 -0.96
C GLY A 256 -2.94 34.24 0.37
N ARG A 257 -2.43 33.19 1.01
CA ARG A 257 -1.65 33.26 2.26
C ARG A 257 -0.31 32.56 2.10
N PRO A 258 0.78 33.12 2.66
CA PRO A 258 2.10 32.49 2.58
C PRO A 258 2.19 31.18 3.37
N MET A 259 1.41 31.08 4.45
CA MET A 259 1.40 29.92 5.34
C MET A 259 0.01 29.28 5.40
N VAL A 260 -0.07 28.04 4.95
CA VAL A 260 -1.26 27.18 5.01
C VAL A 260 -0.80 25.87 5.63
N VAL A 261 -1.35 25.54 6.79
CA VAL A 261 -0.91 24.40 7.58
C VAL A 261 -1.87 23.22 7.41
N ASP A 262 -1.39 21.99 7.57
CA ASP A 262 -2.23 20.78 7.59
C ASP A 262 -1.67 19.77 8.60
N LYS A 263 -2.53 18.91 9.14
CA LYS A 263 -2.15 17.76 9.97
C LYS A 263 -2.68 16.48 9.35
N HIS A 264 -1.78 15.58 8.97
CA HIS A 264 -2.15 14.24 8.52
C HIS A 264 -1.84 13.18 9.58
N SER A 265 -2.58 12.08 9.56
CA SER A 265 -2.21 10.86 10.26
C SER A 265 -2.35 9.70 9.31
N LEU A 266 -1.42 8.75 9.34
CA LEU A 266 -1.55 7.50 8.58
C LEU A 266 -2.73 6.65 9.09
N GLY A 267 -3.24 6.97 10.29
CA GLY A 267 -4.34 6.30 10.93
C GLY A 267 -3.99 4.85 11.28
N GLY A 268 -5.03 4.02 11.40
CA GLY A 268 -4.89 2.65 11.91
C GLY A 268 -5.02 2.54 13.42
N LEU A 269 -5.09 3.68 14.12
CA LEU A 269 -5.38 3.77 15.55
C LEU A 269 -6.87 4.08 15.78
N PRO A 270 -7.63 3.21 16.45
CA PRO A 270 -9.03 3.47 16.80
C PRO A 270 -9.19 4.67 17.74
N GLY A 271 -10.30 5.40 17.61
CA GLY A 271 -10.64 6.50 18.52
C GLY A 271 -9.85 7.81 18.30
N SER A 272 -8.80 7.77 17.47
CA SER A 272 -7.89 8.90 17.28
C SER A 272 -8.51 10.05 16.46
N ARG A 273 -9.36 10.86 17.11
CA ARG A 273 -9.89 12.14 16.60
C ARG A 273 -9.00 13.35 16.85
N VAL A 274 -7.73 13.15 17.16
CA VAL A 274 -6.71 14.19 17.37
C VAL A 274 -6.82 15.35 16.37
N THR A 275 -7.02 15.04 15.09
CA THR A 275 -7.18 16.06 14.04
C THR A 275 -8.36 17.02 14.29
N MET A 276 -9.49 16.54 14.82
CA MET A 276 -10.65 17.38 15.12
C MET A 276 -10.43 18.32 16.31
N VAL A 277 -9.50 18.01 17.22
CA VAL A 277 -9.11 18.92 18.31
C VAL A 277 -8.01 19.89 17.86
N VAL A 278 -7.04 19.42 17.07
CA VAL A 278 -5.92 20.24 16.59
C VAL A 278 -6.40 21.38 15.69
N ILE A 279 -7.31 21.11 14.77
CA ILE A 279 -7.79 22.08 13.77
C ILE A 279 -8.36 23.35 14.40
N PRO A 280 -9.34 23.28 15.32
CA PRO A 280 -9.88 24.48 15.95
C PRO A 280 -8.86 25.24 16.79
N ILE A 281 -7.90 24.57 17.45
CA ILE A 281 -6.82 25.25 18.18
C ILE A 281 -5.97 26.09 17.22
N VAL A 282 -5.58 25.51 16.08
CA VAL A 282 -4.79 26.19 15.04
C VAL A 282 -5.57 27.33 14.40
N ALA A 283 -6.87 27.13 14.13
CA ALA A 283 -7.75 28.15 13.57
C ALA A 283 -7.97 29.32 14.54
N ALA A 284 -8.12 29.04 15.84
CA ALA A 284 -8.26 30.05 16.90
C ALA A 284 -7.00 30.91 17.07
N HIS A 285 -5.81 30.36 16.78
CA HIS A 285 -4.57 31.14 16.70
C HIS A 285 -4.54 32.07 15.47
N GLY A 286 -5.29 31.75 14.41
CA GLY A 286 -5.42 32.56 13.20
C GLY A 286 -4.71 32.00 11.95
N LEU A 287 -4.10 30.81 12.07
CA LEU A 287 -3.51 30.10 10.92
C LEU A 287 -4.59 29.45 10.07
N MET A 288 -4.32 29.37 8.77
CA MET A 288 -5.23 28.73 7.82
C MET A 288 -4.98 27.22 7.73
N ILE A 289 -5.99 26.41 8.00
CA ILE A 289 -5.92 24.93 8.02
C ILE A 289 -7.10 24.26 7.28
N PRO A 290 -7.09 24.23 5.94
CA PRO A 290 -8.17 23.69 5.12
C PRO A 290 -8.11 22.16 5.04
N LYS A 291 -8.52 21.45 6.09
CA LYS A 291 -8.32 20.01 6.19
C LYS A 291 -9.26 19.22 5.27
N THR A 292 -8.66 18.39 4.43
CA THR A 292 -9.37 17.31 3.72
C THR A 292 -9.04 15.94 4.33
N SER A 293 -10.06 15.15 4.66
CA SER A 293 -9.96 13.86 5.35
C SER A 293 -10.68 12.76 4.58
N SER A 294 -10.17 11.53 4.61
CA SER A 294 -10.93 10.39 4.09
C SER A 294 -11.94 9.87 5.11
N ARG A 295 -12.92 9.13 4.63
CA ARG A 295 -13.76 8.26 5.45
C ARG A 295 -12.99 7.02 5.90
N ALA A 296 -13.55 6.31 6.87
CA ALA A 296 -13.08 5.00 7.28
C ALA A 296 -13.09 4.04 6.10
N ILE A 297 -12.04 3.22 6.04
CA ILE A 297 -11.96 2.07 5.12
C ILE A 297 -11.96 0.80 5.95
N THR A 298 -11.04 0.71 6.93
CA THR A 298 -10.88 -0.46 7.81
C THR A 298 -11.14 -0.14 9.30
N SER A 299 -11.21 1.13 9.67
CA SER A 299 -11.49 1.59 11.03
C SER A 299 -12.99 1.70 11.32
N ALA A 300 -13.36 1.76 12.59
CA ALA A 300 -14.74 1.97 13.03
C ALA A 300 -15.31 3.36 12.65
N ALA A 301 -14.45 4.38 12.53
CA ALA A 301 -14.79 5.67 11.94
C ALA A 301 -13.56 6.33 11.32
N GLY A 302 -13.73 7.18 10.30
CA GLY A 302 -12.71 8.09 9.77
C GLY A 302 -13.06 9.54 10.09
N THR A 303 -12.10 10.48 10.06
CA THR A 303 -12.32 11.86 10.54
C THR A 303 -13.52 12.53 9.87
N ALA A 304 -13.74 12.27 8.58
CA ALA A 304 -14.93 12.74 7.87
C ALA A 304 -16.23 12.11 8.40
N ASP A 305 -16.23 10.83 8.78
CA ASP A 305 -17.44 10.18 9.33
C ASP A 305 -17.85 10.74 10.68
N ALA A 306 -16.87 11.15 11.51
CA ALA A 306 -17.12 11.80 12.78
C ALA A 306 -17.59 13.25 12.57
N MET A 307 -16.89 14.05 11.76
CA MET A 307 -17.33 15.42 11.46
C MET A 307 -18.74 15.45 10.86
N GLU A 308 -19.11 14.45 10.06
CA GLU A 308 -20.44 14.31 9.47
C GLU A 308 -21.59 14.23 10.49
N VAL A 309 -21.30 13.81 11.73
CA VAL A 309 -22.28 13.78 12.82
C VAL A 309 -22.79 15.20 13.14
N ILE A 310 -21.93 16.21 12.99
CA ILE A 310 -22.20 17.58 13.45
C ILE A 310 -22.17 18.63 12.33
N ALA A 311 -21.66 18.29 11.14
CA ALA A 311 -21.63 19.20 10.00
C ALA A 311 -21.57 18.46 8.66
N LYS A 312 -21.98 19.11 7.58
CA LYS A 312 -21.76 18.63 6.21
C LYS A 312 -20.26 18.49 5.92
N VAL A 313 -19.87 17.34 5.34
CA VAL A 313 -18.47 17.06 4.97
C VAL A 313 -18.24 16.97 3.46
N ASP A 314 -19.27 16.69 2.67
CA ASP A 314 -19.18 16.56 1.22
C ASP A 314 -19.33 17.93 0.53
N LEU A 315 -18.29 18.75 0.65
CA LEU A 315 -18.26 20.13 0.14
C LEU A 315 -17.83 20.20 -1.32
N THR A 316 -18.38 21.14 -2.08
CA THR A 316 -17.81 21.53 -3.39
C THR A 316 -16.54 22.38 -3.21
N PRO A 317 -15.71 22.58 -4.26
CA PRO A 317 -14.56 23.48 -4.19
C PRO A 317 -14.92 24.92 -3.78
N GLU A 318 -16.07 25.42 -4.22
CA GLU A 318 -16.59 26.74 -3.87
C GLU A 318 -17.01 26.81 -2.40
N GLU A 319 -17.78 25.82 -1.92
CA GLU A 319 -18.20 25.72 -0.52
C GLU A 319 -16.98 25.60 0.41
N LEU A 320 -15.98 24.82 0.02
CA LEU A 320 -14.72 24.70 0.75
C LEU A 320 -14.00 26.05 0.85
N LYS A 321 -13.88 26.80 -0.25
CA LYS A 321 -13.27 28.14 -0.23
C LYS A 321 -14.04 29.10 0.67
N GLN A 322 -15.37 29.09 0.62
CA GLN A 322 -16.21 29.92 1.47
C GLN A 322 -16.06 29.57 2.96
N CYS A 323 -16.03 28.27 3.28
CA CYS A 323 -15.83 27.81 4.65
C CYS A 323 -14.49 28.29 5.22
N VAL A 324 -13.41 28.07 4.47
CA VAL A 324 -12.06 28.45 4.89
C VAL A 324 -11.90 29.96 4.97
N ALA A 325 -12.53 30.73 4.09
CA ALA A 325 -12.52 32.19 4.17
C ALA A 325 -13.22 32.73 5.44
N LYS A 326 -14.27 32.05 5.92
CA LYS A 326 -15.00 32.45 7.13
C LYS A 326 -14.35 31.98 8.42
N ALA A 327 -13.89 30.73 8.47
CA ALA A 327 -13.46 30.07 9.69
C ALA A 327 -11.93 29.86 9.80
N ASN A 328 -11.16 30.29 8.78
CA ASN A 328 -9.74 29.94 8.57
C ASN A 328 -9.49 28.42 8.48
N ALA A 329 -10.52 27.58 8.48
CA ALA A 329 -10.39 26.14 8.56
C ALA A 329 -11.61 25.44 7.98
N CYS A 330 -11.43 24.15 7.70
CA CYS A 330 -12.50 23.20 7.42
C CYS A 330 -12.03 21.78 7.79
N ILE A 331 -12.97 20.85 7.89
CA ILE A 331 -12.81 19.41 8.02
C ILE A 331 -13.73 18.77 6.99
N ALA A 332 -13.30 18.76 5.74
CA ALA A 332 -14.08 18.26 4.61
C ALA A 332 -13.69 16.83 4.23
N TRP A 333 -14.63 16.08 3.63
CA TRP A 333 -14.33 14.80 3.01
C TRP A 333 -13.57 15.00 1.71
N ASN A 334 -12.47 14.27 1.55
CA ASN A 334 -11.56 14.39 0.43
C ASN A 334 -12.13 13.91 -0.93
N GLY A 335 -13.27 13.21 -0.92
CA GLY A 335 -13.90 12.56 -2.08
C GLY A 335 -14.01 13.45 -3.31
N LYS A 336 -14.97 14.38 -3.33
CA LYS A 336 -15.19 15.30 -4.47
C LYS A 336 -14.08 16.33 -4.70
N LEU A 337 -13.11 16.42 -3.78
CA LEU A 337 -12.14 17.52 -3.75
C LEU A 337 -10.78 17.14 -4.34
N ASN A 338 -10.19 16.04 -3.87
CA ASN A 338 -8.82 15.69 -4.24
C ASN A 338 -8.52 14.19 -4.25
N HIS A 339 -9.55 13.34 -4.30
CA HIS A 339 -9.39 11.91 -4.51
C HIS A 339 -9.12 11.62 -5.99
N SER A 340 -8.11 10.79 -6.29
CA SER A 340 -7.66 10.53 -7.67
C SER A 340 -8.04 9.12 -8.14
N VAL A 341 -8.36 8.98 -9.43
CA VAL A 341 -8.59 7.66 -10.08
C VAL A 341 -7.39 6.72 -9.89
N LEU A 342 -6.17 7.29 -9.83
CA LEU A 342 -4.96 6.54 -9.54
C LEU A 342 -4.95 5.94 -8.12
N ASP A 343 -5.53 6.62 -7.13
CA ASP A 343 -5.70 6.05 -5.79
C ASP A 343 -6.70 4.90 -5.79
N ASP A 344 -7.80 4.99 -6.54
CA ASP A 344 -8.77 3.89 -6.67
C ASP A 344 -8.16 2.66 -7.35
N ALA A 345 -7.49 2.86 -8.47
CA ALA A 345 -6.77 1.81 -9.18
C ALA A 345 -5.73 1.14 -8.26
N MET A 346 -4.92 1.93 -7.56
CA MET A 346 -3.96 1.41 -6.59
C MET A 346 -4.62 0.62 -5.47
N ASN A 347 -5.71 1.13 -4.90
CA ASN A 347 -6.42 0.47 -3.81
C ASN A 347 -7.04 -0.87 -4.25
N ALA A 348 -7.61 -0.93 -5.45
CA ALA A 348 -8.20 -2.14 -6.02
C ALA A 348 -7.16 -3.26 -6.19
N ILE A 349 -5.91 -2.90 -6.47
CA ILE A 349 -4.82 -3.86 -6.75
C ILE A 349 -4.08 -4.26 -5.48
N THR A 350 -3.71 -3.28 -4.66
CA THR A 350 -2.79 -3.51 -3.53
C THR A 350 -3.46 -4.18 -2.35
N ARG A 351 -4.77 -3.96 -2.13
CA ARG A 351 -5.49 -4.51 -0.97
C ARG A 351 -5.68 -6.02 -1.05
N PRO A 352 -6.20 -6.60 -2.15
CA PRO A 352 -6.35 -8.06 -2.24
C PRO A 352 -5.01 -8.79 -2.17
N LEU A 353 -3.94 -8.14 -2.64
CA LEU A 353 -2.60 -8.72 -2.73
C LEU A 353 -1.74 -8.50 -1.48
N GLY A 354 -2.20 -7.70 -0.50
CA GLY A 354 -1.46 -7.41 0.73
C GLY A 354 -0.10 -6.75 0.50
N LEU A 355 0.05 -5.98 -0.59
CA LEU A 355 1.32 -5.37 -0.97
C LEU A 355 1.74 -4.27 0.02
N ASP A 356 3.04 -4.18 0.26
CA ASP A 356 3.61 -3.10 1.05
C ASP A 356 3.61 -1.80 0.24
N THR A 357 2.68 -0.90 0.57
CA THR A 357 2.50 0.38 -0.11
C THR A 357 2.98 1.56 0.72
N ARG A 358 3.78 1.36 1.78
CA ARG A 358 4.17 2.46 2.69
C ARG A 358 4.89 3.59 1.95
N LYS A 359 5.87 3.27 1.11
CA LYS A 359 6.59 4.27 0.29
C LYS A 359 5.67 4.98 -0.71
N TRP A 360 4.82 4.23 -1.41
CA TRP A 360 3.86 4.80 -2.35
C TRP A 360 2.85 5.74 -1.67
N SER A 361 2.45 5.40 -0.45
CA SER A 361 1.51 6.19 0.34
C SER A 361 2.05 7.58 0.64
N VAL A 362 3.37 7.75 0.81
CA VAL A 362 4.01 9.07 1.00
C VAL A 362 3.73 9.98 -0.20
N ALA A 363 3.99 9.49 -1.41
CA ALA A 363 3.74 10.22 -2.65
C ALA A 363 2.25 10.58 -2.80
N SER A 364 1.34 9.64 -2.53
CA SER A 364 -0.11 9.91 -2.55
C SER A 364 -0.54 10.95 -1.52
N ILE A 365 -0.09 10.83 -0.27
CA ILE A 365 -0.48 11.71 0.83
C ILE A 365 0.01 13.13 0.55
N LEU A 366 1.30 13.31 0.26
CA LEU A 366 1.88 14.63 0.07
C LEU A 366 1.39 15.31 -1.21
N SER A 367 1.15 14.57 -2.30
CA SER A 367 0.59 15.18 -3.51
C SER A 367 -0.80 15.78 -3.25
N LYS A 368 -1.63 15.14 -2.43
CA LYS A 368 -2.95 15.67 -2.03
C LYS A 368 -2.84 16.88 -1.11
N LYS A 369 -1.85 16.89 -0.20
CA LYS A 369 -1.58 18.07 0.66
C LYS A 369 -1.13 19.26 -0.17
N TYR A 370 -0.25 19.02 -1.12
CA TYR A 370 0.20 20.00 -2.09
C TYR A 370 -0.98 20.57 -2.89
N SER A 371 -1.81 19.72 -3.51
CA SER A 371 -2.96 20.18 -4.31
C SER A 371 -4.02 20.90 -3.45
N ALA A 372 -4.17 20.54 -2.17
CA ALA A 372 -5.02 21.27 -1.22
C ALA A 372 -4.45 22.65 -0.82
N GLY A 373 -3.28 23.05 -1.31
CA GLY A 373 -2.68 24.35 -1.07
C GLY A 373 -1.80 24.44 0.18
N ALA A 374 -1.59 23.32 0.90
CA ALA A 374 -0.74 23.33 2.09
C ALA A 374 0.70 23.76 1.75
N THR A 375 1.34 24.46 2.67
CA THR A 375 2.77 24.80 2.64
C THR A 375 3.53 24.14 3.78
N HIS A 376 2.86 23.90 4.91
CA HIS A 376 3.42 23.27 6.10
C HIS A 376 2.55 22.08 6.52
N VAL A 377 3.16 20.93 6.79
CA VAL A 377 2.41 19.71 7.12
C VAL A 377 3.05 18.97 8.28
N VAL A 378 2.25 18.66 9.29
CA VAL A 378 2.64 17.73 10.35
C VAL A 378 2.04 16.35 10.07
N ILE A 379 2.88 15.31 10.12
CA ILE A 379 2.50 13.91 9.87
C ILE A 379 2.60 13.11 11.17
N ASP A 380 1.50 12.47 11.54
CA ASP A 380 1.41 11.50 12.62
C ASP A 380 1.53 10.07 12.06
N ILE A 381 2.48 9.30 12.57
CA ILE A 381 2.78 7.93 12.14
C ILE A 381 2.60 6.99 13.35
N PRO A 382 1.36 6.54 13.64
CA PRO A 382 1.14 5.57 14.71
C PRO A 382 1.82 4.23 14.39
N TYR A 383 2.64 3.72 15.30
CA TYR A 383 3.22 2.37 15.22
C TYR A 383 2.59 1.44 16.27
N ALA A 384 2.30 0.21 15.85
CA ALA A 384 1.82 -0.88 16.69
C ALA A 384 2.05 -2.21 15.95
N GLU A 385 2.26 -3.31 16.67
CA GLU A 385 2.57 -4.61 16.06
C GLU A 385 1.54 -5.05 15.01
N ALA A 386 0.25 -4.87 15.31
CA ALA A 386 -0.87 -5.15 14.40
C ALA A 386 -1.25 -3.96 13.49
N GLY A 387 -0.52 -2.84 13.60
CA GLY A 387 -0.71 -1.60 12.86
C GLY A 387 -0.19 -1.60 11.43
N LYS A 388 -0.48 -0.51 10.71
CA LYS A 388 0.08 -0.26 9.36
C LYS A 388 1.60 -0.11 9.37
N VAL A 389 2.11 0.45 10.46
CA VAL A 389 3.53 0.59 10.76
C VAL A 389 3.78 -0.25 12.00
N LYS A 390 4.67 -1.24 11.90
CA LYS A 390 4.78 -2.31 12.89
C LYS A 390 5.65 -1.93 14.09
N SER A 391 6.67 -1.12 13.84
CA SER A 391 7.69 -0.77 14.82
C SER A 391 7.96 0.74 14.85
N LYS A 392 8.57 1.19 15.93
CA LYS A 392 9.02 2.58 16.07
C LYS A 392 10.07 2.91 15.01
N GLU A 393 10.97 1.97 14.73
CA GLU A 393 12.04 2.07 13.73
C GLU A 393 11.46 2.28 12.32
N ASP A 394 10.45 1.49 11.94
CA ASP A 394 9.73 1.67 10.68
C ASP A 394 9.05 3.04 10.62
N GLY A 395 8.48 3.50 11.74
CA GLY A 395 7.85 4.81 11.84
C GLY A 395 8.84 5.97 11.65
N LEU A 396 10.03 5.87 12.23
CA LEU A 396 11.10 6.85 12.07
C LEU A 396 11.63 6.87 10.63
N ALA A 397 11.89 5.72 10.03
CA ALA A 397 12.33 5.61 8.64
C ALA A 397 11.28 6.20 7.67
N LEU A 398 9.99 5.92 7.91
CA LEU A 398 8.91 6.50 7.12
C LEU A 398 8.78 8.01 7.34
N GLY A 399 9.03 8.49 8.56
CA GLY A 399 9.07 9.92 8.86
C GLY A 399 10.15 10.66 8.06
N GLN A 400 11.37 10.13 8.02
CA GLN A 400 12.46 10.69 7.21
C GLN A 400 12.09 10.74 5.72
N LEU A 401 11.41 9.71 5.23
CA LEU A 401 10.90 9.67 3.86
C LEU A 401 9.88 10.79 3.60
N PHE A 402 8.91 11.00 4.51
CA PHE A 402 7.95 12.11 4.39
C PHE A 402 8.65 13.48 4.34
N GLU A 403 9.64 13.71 5.20
CA GLU A 403 10.35 14.99 5.25
C GLU A 403 11.20 15.24 3.99
N MET A 404 11.88 14.20 3.50
CA MET A 404 12.67 14.27 2.27
C MET A 404 11.80 14.59 1.06
N VAL A 405 10.67 13.90 0.88
CA VAL A 405 9.74 14.16 -0.24
C VAL A 405 9.08 15.50 -0.10
N GLY A 406 8.68 15.87 1.13
CA GLY A 406 8.09 17.16 1.43
C GLY A 406 8.96 18.29 0.93
N ARG A 407 10.26 18.26 1.28
CA ARG A 407 11.25 19.24 0.81
C ARG A 407 11.33 19.31 -0.70
N GLU A 408 11.34 18.17 -1.38
CA GLU A 408 11.38 18.10 -2.86
C GLU A 408 10.11 18.62 -3.54
N LEU A 409 8.97 18.61 -2.85
CA LEU A 409 7.72 19.21 -3.31
C LEU A 409 7.56 20.69 -2.91
N GLY A 410 8.55 21.26 -2.20
CA GLY A 410 8.47 22.62 -1.66
C GLY A 410 7.53 22.77 -0.46
N LEU A 411 7.33 21.68 0.30
CA LEU A 411 6.57 21.66 1.54
C LEU A 411 7.51 21.60 2.75
N VAL A 412 7.16 22.32 3.81
CA VAL A 412 7.79 22.13 5.13
C VAL A 412 7.05 20.99 5.84
N VAL A 413 7.70 19.84 5.96
CA VAL A 413 7.09 18.65 6.57
C VAL A 413 7.82 18.30 7.87
N LYS A 414 7.05 17.95 8.90
CA LYS A 414 7.53 17.35 10.14
C LYS A 414 6.77 16.07 10.44
N ALA A 415 7.47 14.95 10.60
CA ALA A 415 6.84 13.65 10.77
C ALA A 415 7.23 13.00 12.11
N PHE A 416 6.24 12.46 12.81
CA PHE A 416 6.40 11.94 14.16
C PHE A 416 5.90 10.49 14.25
N ALA A 417 6.80 9.58 14.64
CA ALA A 417 6.43 8.23 15.04
C ALA A 417 5.81 8.25 16.44
N THR A 418 4.53 7.91 16.57
CA THR A 418 3.80 7.91 17.84
C THR A 418 3.32 6.51 18.20
N SER A 419 3.19 6.20 19.50
CA SER A 419 2.64 4.90 19.90
C SER A 419 1.18 4.79 19.47
N GLY A 420 0.83 3.61 18.96
CA GLY A 420 -0.53 3.18 18.62
C GLY A 420 -0.96 1.90 19.35
N GLU A 421 -0.33 1.59 20.49
CA GLU A 421 -0.53 0.34 21.24
C GLU A 421 -1.88 0.26 21.98
N SER A 422 -2.58 1.39 22.13
CA SER A 422 -3.91 1.46 22.76
C SER A 422 -4.81 2.42 21.97
N PRO A 423 -6.13 2.19 21.94
CA PRO A 423 -7.09 3.16 21.42
C PRO A 423 -6.88 4.54 22.07
N ILE A 424 -7.21 5.60 21.34
CA ILE A 424 -7.21 6.96 21.87
C ILE A 424 -8.63 7.37 22.20
N GLY A 425 -8.83 7.95 23.37
CA GLY A 425 -10.16 8.33 23.83
C GLY A 425 -10.95 7.14 24.39
N ARG A 426 -12.22 7.40 24.67
CA ARG A 426 -13.17 6.45 25.25
C ARG A 426 -14.13 5.91 24.18
N GLY A 427 -14.53 6.76 23.25
CA GLY A 427 -15.47 6.45 22.19
C GLY A 427 -14.79 5.85 20.96
N ILE A 428 -15.35 4.76 20.44
CA ILE A 428 -14.95 4.15 19.16
C ILE A 428 -16.20 4.02 18.28
N GLY A 429 -16.30 4.84 17.23
CA GLY A 429 -17.51 5.02 16.44
C GLY A 429 -17.88 6.51 16.30
N PRO A 430 -18.59 6.93 15.22
CA PRO A 430 -18.67 8.34 14.84
C PRO A 430 -19.14 9.30 15.93
N SER A 431 -20.32 9.08 16.53
CA SER A 431 -20.88 9.99 17.55
C SER A 431 -20.12 9.96 18.87
N LEU A 432 -19.68 8.77 19.31
CA LEU A 432 -18.87 8.61 20.52
C LEU A 432 -17.52 9.32 20.39
N GLU A 433 -16.91 9.24 19.21
CA GLU A 433 -15.66 9.92 18.91
C GLU A 433 -15.83 11.44 18.83
N VAL A 434 -16.98 11.95 18.37
CA VAL A 434 -17.29 13.39 18.45
C VAL A 434 -17.53 13.84 19.88
N ARG A 435 -18.24 13.05 20.71
CA ARG A 435 -18.43 13.35 22.14
C ARG A 435 -17.09 13.59 22.81
N ASP A 436 -16.12 12.71 22.60
CA ASP A 436 -14.78 12.84 23.20
C ASP A 436 -14.05 14.12 22.73
N VAL A 437 -14.17 14.48 21.44
CA VAL A 437 -13.62 15.74 20.90
C VAL A 437 -14.26 16.95 21.57
N LEU A 438 -15.59 16.97 21.68
CA LEU A 438 -16.31 18.09 22.31
C LEU A 438 -15.95 18.20 23.78
N GLN A 439 -15.91 17.09 24.52
CA GLN A 439 -15.46 17.08 25.92
C GLN A 439 -14.06 17.68 26.09
N VAL A 440 -13.12 17.39 25.19
CA VAL A 440 -11.78 18.00 25.21
C VAL A 440 -11.86 19.52 24.96
N LEU A 441 -12.61 19.96 23.95
CA LEU A 441 -12.76 21.39 23.62
C LEU A 441 -13.51 22.19 24.70
N GLU A 442 -14.42 21.55 25.42
CA GLU A 442 -15.21 22.10 26.52
C GLU A 442 -14.50 22.03 27.87
N GLN A 443 -13.33 21.37 27.94
CA GLN A 443 -12.63 21.05 29.19
C GLN A 443 -13.49 20.29 30.19
N HIS A 444 -14.33 19.39 29.67
CA HIS A 444 -15.19 18.56 30.49
C HIS A 444 -14.34 17.68 31.42
N PRO A 445 -14.74 17.45 32.69
CA PRO A 445 -13.99 16.60 33.62
C PRO A 445 -13.78 15.16 33.12
N ASP A 446 -14.70 14.65 32.30
CA ASP A 446 -14.61 13.33 31.67
C ASP A 446 -13.81 13.30 30.35
N ALA A 447 -13.22 14.42 29.92
CA ALA A 447 -12.46 14.51 28.69
C ALA A 447 -11.28 13.51 28.71
N PRO A 448 -11.10 12.70 27.64
CA PRO A 448 -10.00 11.74 27.61
C PRO A 448 -8.63 12.45 27.57
N SER A 449 -7.80 12.18 28.58
CA SER A 449 -6.50 12.84 28.75
C SER A 449 -5.52 12.49 27.64
N ASP A 450 -5.56 11.25 27.13
CA ASP A 450 -4.72 10.78 26.03
C ASP A 450 -5.04 11.50 24.69
N LEU A 451 -6.32 11.73 24.41
CA LEU A 451 -6.76 12.53 23.26
C LEU A 451 -6.32 13.98 23.42
N LEU A 452 -6.48 14.56 24.61
CA LEU A 452 -6.03 15.92 24.92
C LEU A 452 -4.52 16.07 24.73
N GLU A 453 -3.72 15.23 25.40
CA GLU A 453 -2.25 15.29 25.38
C GLU A 453 -1.71 15.16 23.96
N LYS A 454 -2.19 14.16 23.19
CA LYS A 454 -1.74 13.97 21.80
C LYS A 454 -2.19 15.13 20.91
N SER A 455 -3.35 15.74 21.17
CA SER A 455 -3.82 16.90 20.42
C SER A 455 -2.99 18.14 20.71
N LEU A 456 -2.66 18.42 21.98
CA LEU A 456 -1.78 19.51 22.35
C LEU A 456 -0.37 19.31 21.79
N PHE A 457 0.15 18.08 21.79
CA PHE A 457 1.42 17.76 21.15
C PHE A 457 1.42 18.15 19.66
N PHE A 458 0.42 17.74 18.87
CA PHE A 458 0.41 18.10 17.45
C PHE A 458 0.09 19.57 17.19
N ALA A 459 -0.78 20.18 17.99
CA ALA A 459 -1.07 21.61 17.89
C ALA A 459 0.20 22.43 18.16
N SER A 460 0.98 22.10 19.19
CA SER A 460 2.21 22.83 19.51
C SER A 460 3.25 22.74 18.39
N GLN A 461 3.40 21.59 17.74
CA GLN A 461 4.29 21.42 16.58
C GLN A 461 3.87 22.29 15.39
N ILE A 462 2.55 22.40 15.13
CA ILE A 462 2.04 23.24 14.03
C ILE A 462 2.20 24.71 14.36
N LEU A 463 1.83 25.13 15.58
CA LEU A 463 1.94 26.51 16.02
C LEU A 463 3.41 26.98 16.04
N ALA A 464 4.36 26.11 16.40
CA ALA A 464 5.79 26.42 16.36
C ALA A 464 6.33 26.73 14.96
N MET A 465 5.64 26.31 13.89
CA MET A 465 6.00 26.66 12.51
C MET A 465 5.67 28.12 12.17
N ASP A 466 4.79 28.77 12.94
CA ASP A 466 4.54 30.20 12.81
C ASP A 466 5.75 30.97 13.33
N PRO A 467 6.41 31.80 12.50
CA PRO A 467 7.54 32.61 12.94
C PRO A 467 7.24 33.50 14.16
N ALA A 468 5.98 33.89 14.38
CA ALA A 468 5.58 34.67 15.56
C ALA A 468 5.61 33.85 16.87
N VAL A 469 5.50 32.53 16.78
CA VAL A 469 5.56 31.61 17.93
C VAL A 469 6.99 31.06 18.07
N GLY A 470 7.54 30.51 16.99
CA GLY A 470 8.96 30.17 16.81
C GLY A 470 9.48 28.92 17.55
N THR A 471 8.86 28.46 18.65
CA THR A 471 9.28 27.25 19.37
C THR A 471 8.11 26.37 19.80
N VAL A 472 8.38 25.08 20.04
CA VAL A 472 7.37 24.09 20.47
C VAL A 472 6.85 24.41 21.86
N GLU A 473 7.70 24.89 22.76
CA GLU A 473 7.34 25.27 24.13
C GLU A 473 6.31 26.40 24.11
N LYS A 474 6.59 27.46 23.35
CA LYS A 474 5.64 28.57 23.14
C LYS A 474 4.38 28.10 22.41
N GLY A 475 4.52 27.20 21.44
CA GLY A 475 3.38 26.57 20.76
C GLY A 475 2.47 25.82 21.73
N ALA A 476 3.04 25.12 22.71
CA ALA A 476 2.28 24.40 23.74
C ALA A 476 1.56 25.38 24.69
N GLU A 477 2.23 26.45 25.12
CA GLU A 477 1.61 27.52 25.93
C GLU A 477 0.42 28.17 25.21
N VAL A 478 0.58 28.49 23.92
CA VAL A 478 -0.48 29.08 23.08
C VAL A 478 -1.64 28.09 22.91
N ALA A 479 -1.35 26.83 22.56
CA ALA A 479 -2.37 25.79 22.39
C ALA A 479 -3.18 25.59 23.67
N GLN A 480 -2.50 25.47 24.82
CA GLN A 480 -3.15 25.31 26.12
C GLN A 480 -4.02 26.53 26.45
N ARG A 481 -3.51 27.75 26.24
CA ARG A 481 -4.25 28.98 26.49
C ARG A 481 -5.53 29.05 25.65
N LEU A 482 -5.46 28.75 24.36
CA LEU A 482 -6.61 28.79 23.44
C LEU A 482 -7.67 27.73 23.79
N LEU A 483 -7.24 26.59 24.32
CA LEU A 483 -8.15 25.58 24.83
C LEU A 483 -8.82 26.04 26.14
N VAL A 484 -8.05 26.59 27.09
CA VAL A 484 -8.55 27.05 28.40
C VAL A 484 -9.47 28.26 28.29
N SER A 485 -9.20 29.17 27.36
CA SER A 485 -10.05 30.34 27.16
C SER A 485 -11.36 30.02 26.43
N GLY A 486 -11.55 28.80 25.92
CA GLY A 486 -12.70 28.42 25.09
C GLY A 486 -12.60 28.88 23.63
N ALA A 487 -11.52 29.55 23.21
CA ALA A 487 -11.35 30.05 21.85
C ALA A 487 -11.29 28.92 20.81
N ALA A 488 -10.70 27.78 21.17
CA ALA A 488 -10.73 26.59 20.33
C ALA A 488 -12.17 26.06 20.14
N ARG A 489 -13.00 26.03 21.19
CA ARG A 489 -14.40 25.62 21.07
C ARG A 489 -15.18 26.54 20.13
N GLU A 490 -15.03 27.86 20.30
CA GLU A 490 -15.65 28.85 19.41
C GLU A 490 -15.19 28.68 17.95
N ALA A 491 -13.90 28.40 17.72
CA ALA A 491 -13.40 28.11 16.38
C ALA A 491 -14.00 26.83 15.77
N MET A 492 -14.21 25.77 16.57
CA MET A 492 -14.92 24.57 16.12
C MET A 492 -16.37 24.89 15.74
N GLU A 493 -17.08 25.67 16.55
CA GLU A 493 -18.45 26.11 16.26
C GLU A 493 -18.52 26.92 14.95
N ASN A 494 -17.57 27.83 14.73
CA ASN A 494 -17.46 28.58 13.48
C ASN A 494 -17.23 27.68 12.27
N ILE A 495 -16.39 26.64 12.40
CA ILE A 495 -16.17 25.64 11.34
C ILE A 495 -17.47 24.87 11.05
N ILE A 496 -18.16 24.40 12.09
CA ILE A 496 -19.42 23.66 11.97
C ILE A 496 -20.47 24.50 11.24
N GLN A 497 -20.67 25.75 11.65
CA GLN A 497 -21.63 26.65 11.01
C GLN A 497 -21.24 26.98 9.57
N ALA A 498 -19.95 27.22 9.31
CA ALA A 498 -19.46 27.54 7.97
C ALA A 498 -19.58 26.37 6.98
N GLN A 499 -19.48 25.12 7.46
CA GLN A 499 -19.68 23.92 6.65
C GLN A 499 -21.16 23.58 6.42
N GLY A 500 -22.05 24.06 7.28
CA GLY A 500 -23.45 23.65 7.34
C GLY A 500 -23.65 22.67 8.49
N SER A 501 -24.22 23.17 9.59
CA SER A 501 -24.42 22.44 10.83
C SER A 501 -25.50 21.36 10.71
N HIS A 502 -25.35 20.28 11.48
CA HIS A 502 -26.39 19.29 11.71
C HIS A 502 -26.82 19.32 13.18
N ASP A 503 -28.07 18.98 13.44
CA ASP A 503 -28.51 18.72 14.80
C ASP A 503 -27.81 17.47 15.35
N TRP A 504 -27.54 17.47 16.66
CA TRP A 504 -27.01 16.28 17.32
C TRP A 504 -27.99 15.11 17.14
N PRO A 505 -27.51 13.90 16.79
CA PRO A 505 -28.39 12.78 16.50
C PRO A 505 -29.20 12.38 17.74
N ASP A 506 -30.48 12.02 17.53
CA ASP A 506 -31.34 11.50 18.58
C ASP A 506 -30.77 10.18 19.12
N LEU A 507 -30.53 10.13 20.42
CA LEU A 507 -29.98 8.96 21.11
C LEU A 507 -31.07 7.95 21.49
N SER A 508 -32.35 8.26 21.24
CA SER A 508 -33.46 7.35 21.45
C SER A 508 -33.33 6.11 20.56
N GLY A 509 -33.65 4.94 21.10
CA GLY A 509 -33.54 3.67 20.38
C GLY A 509 -32.14 3.04 20.32
N ILE A 510 -31.09 3.70 20.81
CA ILE A 510 -29.77 3.05 21.00
C ILE A 510 -29.90 1.91 22.00
N LEU A 511 -29.56 0.70 21.54
CA LEU A 511 -29.40 -0.45 22.41
C LEU A 511 -27.97 -0.46 22.96
N LYS A 512 -27.84 -0.69 24.27
CA LYS A 512 -26.54 -0.75 24.96
C LYS A 512 -26.37 -2.10 25.63
N HIS A 513 -25.22 -2.73 25.43
CA HIS A 513 -24.86 -3.95 26.14
C HIS A 513 -23.56 -3.75 26.94
N PRO A 514 -23.58 -3.94 28.27
CA PRO A 514 -22.38 -3.83 29.09
C PRO A 514 -21.48 -5.07 28.96
N VAL A 515 -20.17 -4.86 28.92
CA VAL A 515 -19.17 -5.93 28.99
C VAL A 515 -18.36 -5.77 30.27
N TYR A 516 -18.36 -6.80 31.11
CA TYR A 516 -17.78 -6.77 32.45
C TYR A 516 -16.44 -7.50 32.55
N ALA A 517 -15.63 -7.12 33.54
CA ALA A 517 -14.43 -7.84 33.91
C ALA A 517 -14.79 -9.19 34.53
N THR A 518 -14.09 -10.25 34.13
CA THR A 518 -14.28 -11.62 34.65
C THR A 518 -13.28 -11.99 35.74
N GLN A 519 -12.22 -11.18 35.91
CA GLN A 519 -11.17 -11.39 36.90
C GLN A 519 -10.72 -10.06 37.50
N ALA A 520 -10.19 -10.12 38.72
CA ALA A 520 -9.54 -8.98 39.35
C ALA A 520 -8.15 -8.74 38.74
N GLY A 521 -7.70 -7.49 38.69
CA GLY A 521 -6.33 -7.15 38.29
C GLY A 521 -6.21 -5.73 37.77
N THR A 522 -5.10 -5.43 37.09
CA THR A 522 -4.87 -4.16 36.41
C THR A 522 -5.03 -4.32 34.89
N VAL A 523 -5.78 -3.44 34.23
CA VAL A 523 -5.86 -3.39 32.76
C VAL A 523 -4.49 -3.04 32.20
N ARG A 524 -3.78 -3.99 31.61
CA ARG A 524 -2.44 -3.78 31.04
C ARG A 524 -2.47 -3.34 29.59
N GLN A 525 -3.48 -3.79 28.85
CA GLN A 525 -3.60 -3.51 27.43
C GLN A 525 -5.07 -3.54 27.01
N ILE A 526 -5.42 -2.67 26.07
CA ILE A 526 -6.67 -2.69 25.32
C ILE A 526 -6.31 -2.90 23.86
N ASP A 527 -6.71 -4.03 23.28
CA ASP A 527 -6.49 -4.33 21.87
C ASP A 527 -7.43 -3.50 20.99
N GLY A 528 -6.89 -2.46 20.39
CA GLY A 528 -7.66 -1.57 19.53
C GLY A 528 -8.23 -2.24 18.28
N PHE A 529 -7.60 -3.29 17.75
CA PHE A 529 -8.13 -4.00 16.58
C PHE A 529 -9.39 -4.78 16.94
N VAL A 530 -9.39 -5.44 18.09
CA VAL A 530 -10.58 -6.11 18.64
C VAL A 530 -11.68 -5.08 18.87
N ILE A 531 -11.40 -3.99 19.60
CA ILE A 531 -12.41 -2.97 19.92
C ILE A 531 -12.99 -2.31 18.65
N SER A 532 -12.13 -1.94 17.68
CA SER A 532 -12.57 -1.39 16.40
C SER A 532 -13.38 -2.40 15.59
N GLY A 533 -13.03 -3.68 15.65
CA GLY A 533 -13.80 -4.79 15.06
C GLY A 533 -15.19 -4.91 15.66
N LEU A 534 -15.30 -4.83 16.99
CA LEU A 534 -16.59 -4.84 17.70
C LEU A 534 -17.45 -3.63 17.32
N ALA A 535 -16.88 -2.42 17.32
CA ALA A 535 -17.60 -1.21 16.90
C ALA A 535 -18.14 -1.31 15.46
N ARG A 536 -17.34 -1.86 14.54
CA ARG A 536 -17.77 -2.13 13.16
C ARG A 536 -18.90 -3.16 13.08
N MET A 537 -18.78 -4.24 13.84
CA MET A 537 -19.83 -5.27 13.91
C MET A 537 -21.13 -4.74 14.49
N ALA A 538 -21.07 -3.74 15.37
CA ALA A 538 -22.23 -3.07 15.93
C ALA A 538 -22.93 -2.12 14.94
N GLY A 539 -22.29 -1.75 13.83
CA GLY A 539 -22.88 -0.92 12.76
C GLY A 539 -22.04 0.28 12.31
N ALA A 540 -20.96 0.61 13.03
CA ALA A 540 -20.10 1.74 12.68
C ALA A 540 -19.31 1.48 11.37
N PRO A 541 -19.02 2.50 10.53
CA PRO A 541 -19.40 3.92 10.67
C PRO A 541 -20.76 4.28 10.04
N PHE A 542 -21.49 3.32 9.48
CA PHE A 542 -22.72 3.60 8.71
C PHE A 542 -23.85 4.02 9.63
N ASP A 543 -24.03 3.30 10.73
CA ASP A 543 -24.79 3.79 11.87
C ASP A 543 -23.88 4.70 12.70
N LYS A 544 -24.23 5.99 12.75
CA LYS A 544 -23.45 7.02 13.45
C LYS A 544 -23.48 6.86 14.97
N LEU A 545 -24.51 6.19 15.48
CA LEU A 545 -24.73 5.96 16.90
C LEU A 545 -24.12 4.65 17.38
N ALA A 546 -23.80 3.74 16.46
CA ALA A 546 -23.13 2.49 16.77
C ALA A 546 -21.65 2.68 17.14
N GLY A 547 -21.17 1.84 18.05
CA GLY A 547 -19.78 1.88 18.49
C GLY A 547 -19.49 1.13 19.79
N VAL A 548 -18.32 1.40 20.36
CA VAL A 548 -17.89 0.92 21.68
C VAL A 548 -17.51 2.11 22.54
N ASP A 549 -18.04 2.16 23.76
CA ASP A 549 -17.78 3.20 24.76
C ASP A 549 -16.97 2.63 25.93
N ILE A 550 -15.67 2.91 25.94
CA ILE A 550 -14.71 2.42 26.92
C ILE A 550 -14.87 3.15 28.25
N VAL A 551 -14.96 2.37 29.33
CA VAL A 551 -15.11 2.87 30.69
C VAL A 551 -13.80 2.78 31.46
N GLN A 552 -13.07 1.67 31.33
CA GLN A 552 -11.82 1.43 32.04
C GLN A 552 -10.62 1.65 31.11
N PRO A 553 -9.85 2.74 31.26
CA PRO A 553 -8.61 2.93 30.50
C PRO A 553 -7.52 1.96 30.95
N THR A 554 -6.46 1.84 30.15
CA THR A 554 -5.23 1.16 30.55
C THR A 554 -4.69 1.73 31.87
N GLY A 555 -4.24 0.86 32.76
CA GLY A 555 -3.79 1.20 34.12
C GLY A 555 -4.87 1.11 35.20
N SER A 556 -6.15 0.98 34.83
CA SER A 556 -7.24 0.85 35.80
C SER A 556 -7.18 -0.47 36.57
N ARG A 557 -7.49 -0.42 37.87
CA ARG A 557 -7.71 -1.63 38.68
C ARG A 557 -9.18 -2.02 38.61
N VAL A 558 -9.46 -3.28 38.33
CA VAL A 558 -10.81 -3.83 38.17
C VAL A 558 -11.00 -5.07 39.04
N GLN A 559 -12.25 -5.30 39.43
CA GLN A 559 -12.77 -6.50 40.10
C GLN A 559 -13.73 -7.25 39.18
N PRO A 560 -13.99 -8.55 39.41
CA PRO A 560 -15.05 -9.27 38.71
C PRO A 560 -16.40 -8.55 38.84
N GLY A 561 -17.06 -8.28 37.71
CA GLY A 561 -18.30 -7.51 37.66
C GLY A 561 -18.13 -6.01 37.40
N ASP A 562 -16.90 -5.47 37.41
CA ASP A 562 -16.67 -4.09 37.00
C ASP A 562 -16.90 -3.91 35.50
N LEU A 563 -17.54 -2.81 35.11
CA LEU A 563 -17.83 -2.51 33.71
C LEU A 563 -16.55 -2.09 32.98
N LEU A 564 -16.18 -2.81 31.91
CA LEU A 564 -15.04 -2.48 31.05
C LEU A 564 -15.43 -1.48 29.97
N TYR A 565 -16.50 -1.78 29.22
CA TYR A 565 -17.02 -0.95 28.14
C TYR A 565 -18.48 -1.29 27.82
N ARG A 566 -19.13 -0.46 27.00
CA ARG A 566 -20.48 -0.69 26.48
C ARG A 566 -20.45 -0.79 24.97
N ILE A 567 -21.10 -1.80 24.40
CA ILE A 567 -21.37 -1.88 22.96
C ILE A 567 -22.68 -1.12 22.70
N GLN A 568 -22.69 -0.24 21.68
CA GLN A 568 -23.85 0.53 21.24
C GLN A 568 -24.22 0.15 19.80
N SER A 569 -25.51 -0.07 19.54
CA SER A 569 -26.03 -0.36 18.20
C SER A 569 -27.50 0.04 18.11
N CYS A 570 -27.97 0.49 16.94
CA CYS A 570 -29.39 0.68 16.68
C CYS A 570 -30.09 -0.61 16.16
N ASP A 571 -29.34 -1.70 15.94
CA ASP A 571 -29.87 -2.96 15.43
C ASP A 571 -29.69 -4.09 16.47
N PRO A 572 -30.78 -4.71 16.97
CA PRO A 572 -30.70 -5.78 17.96
C PRO A 572 -29.98 -7.04 17.45
N VAL A 573 -30.03 -7.32 16.14
CA VAL A 573 -29.35 -8.46 15.52
C VAL A 573 -27.85 -8.20 15.49
N LEU A 574 -27.42 -7.00 15.08
CA LEU A 574 -26.00 -6.61 15.10
C LEU A 574 -25.46 -6.56 16.52
N LEU A 575 -26.22 -6.01 17.47
CA LEU A 575 -25.84 -6.00 18.88
C LEU A 575 -25.59 -7.42 19.39
N ASN A 576 -26.56 -8.33 19.23
CA ASN A 576 -26.43 -9.72 19.70
C ASN A 576 -25.24 -10.45 19.05
N LYS A 577 -24.98 -10.23 17.77
CA LYS A 577 -23.81 -10.79 17.08
C LYS A 577 -22.51 -10.24 17.65
N THR A 578 -22.49 -8.95 17.99
CA THR A 578 -21.32 -8.27 18.54
C THR A 578 -21.01 -8.73 19.96
N VAL A 579 -22.03 -8.88 20.80
CA VAL A 579 -21.90 -9.42 22.16
C VAL A 579 -21.26 -10.81 22.13
N LYS A 580 -21.76 -11.72 21.27
CA LYS A 580 -21.15 -13.06 21.10
C LYS A 580 -19.69 -13.05 20.67
N SER A 581 -19.25 -12.00 19.97
CA SER A 581 -17.84 -11.82 19.61
C SER A 581 -17.02 -11.32 20.79
N ALA A 582 -17.55 -10.37 21.55
CA ALA A 582 -16.91 -9.83 22.75
C ALA A 582 -16.76 -10.89 23.87
N GLU A 583 -17.67 -11.87 23.94
CA GLU A 583 -17.55 -13.03 24.84
C GLU A 583 -16.34 -13.92 24.49
N ARG A 584 -15.92 -13.97 23.23
CA ARG A 584 -14.76 -14.77 22.78
C ARG A 584 -13.44 -14.05 22.98
N ASP A 585 -13.41 -12.76 22.64
CA ASP A 585 -12.31 -11.87 22.97
C ASP A 585 -12.87 -10.48 23.27
N ASN A 586 -12.79 -10.07 24.54
CA ASN A 586 -13.28 -8.77 24.97
C ASN A 586 -12.28 -7.64 24.67
N GLY A 587 -11.07 -7.96 24.16
CA GLY A 587 -10.02 -6.99 23.83
C GLY A 587 -9.23 -6.46 25.02
N PHE A 588 -9.54 -6.88 26.26
CA PHE A 588 -8.83 -6.43 27.46
C PHE A 588 -7.84 -7.50 27.91
N ARG A 589 -6.63 -7.08 28.29
CA ARG A 589 -5.65 -7.94 28.96
C ARG A 589 -5.46 -7.44 30.39
N ILE A 590 -5.98 -8.22 31.34
CA ILE A 590 -5.96 -7.90 32.78
C ILE A 590 -4.92 -8.82 33.43
N ALA A 591 -4.00 -8.26 34.21
CA ALA A 591 -2.95 -8.99 34.90
C ALA A 591 -2.85 -8.61 36.38
#